data_AF-A8HR90-F1
#
_entry.id   AF-A8HR90-F1
#
_cell.length_a   1.000
_cell.length_b   1.000
_cell.length_c   1.000
_cell.angle_alpha   90.00
_cell.angle_beta   90.00
_cell.angle_gamma   90.00
#
_symmetry.space_group_name_H-M   'P 1'
#
loop_
_entity.id
_entity.type
_entity.pdbx_description
1 polymer ?
#
loop_
_entity_poly.entity_id
_entity_poly.type
_entity_poly.pdbx_seq_one_letter_code
_entity_poly.pdbx_strand_id
1 'polypeptide(L)'
;MSQRYNGGYGQAPYQTYGRDAPPEQAGWNYTGHNSNSRVAFYENPQGVKMDYYYTTGTVKTSMEHPSRGSTQLFRRDLSDSQYNAVLDNPRTHTGQGYYRK
;
A
#
# COMPACT_ATOMS: atom_id res chain seq x y z
N MET A 1 -0.45 12.16 14.80
CA MET A 1 -0.79 11.55 13.50
C MET A 1 -1.62 12.55 12.71
N SER A 2 -1.22 12.90 11.49
CA SER A 2 -1.98 13.82 10.63
C SER A 2 -2.82 13.00 9.66
N GLN A 3 -4.15 13.07 9.78
CA GLN A 3 -5.05 12.51 8.78
C GLN A 3 -4.93 13.36 7.51
N ARG A 4 -4.33 12.79 6.46
CA ARG A 4 -4.29 13.40 5.13
C ARG A 4 -5.62 13.10 4.41
N TYR A 5 -5.83 13.63 3.20
CA TYR A 5 -6.99 13.27 2.37
C TYR A 5 -8.36 13.31 3.09
N ASN A 6 -8.55 14.27 4.01
CA ASN A 6 -9.73 14.37 4.86
C ASN A 6 -10.06 13.06 5.60
N GLY A 7 -9.08 12.19 5.92
CA GLY A 7 -9.32 10.86 6.49
C GLY A 7 -10.26 9.97 5.67
N GLY A 8 -10.50 10.29 4.39
CA GLY A 8 -11.54 9.65 3.59
C GLY A 8 -12.98 10.14 3.86
N TYR A 9 -13.20 11.15 4.70
CA TYR A 9 -14.51 11.76 4.93
C TYR A 9 -15.09 12.32 3.62
N GLY A 10 -16.36 12.01 3.36
CA GLY A 10 -17.07 12.39 2.14
C GLY A 10 -16.82 11.45 0.95
N GLN A 11 -16.12 10.34 1.14
CA GLN A 11 -15.94 9.29 0.13
C GLN A 11 -16.79 8.05 0.50
N ALA A 12 -17.17 7.25 -0.49
CA ALA A 12 -17.83 5.97 -0.25
C ALA A 12 -16.86 5.00 0.44
N PRO A 13 -17.32 4.19 1.41
CA PRO A 13 -16.44 3.25 2.10
C PRO A 13 -15.81 2.26 1.13
N TYR A 14 -14.61 1.80 1.44
CA TYR A 14 -13.92 0.76 0.68
C TYR A 14 -13.75 -0.50 1.52
N GLN A 15 -13.61 -1.63 0.84
CA GLN A 15 -13.28 -2.92 1.44
C GLN A 15 -11.96 -3.40 0.86
N THR A 16 -11.16 -4.10 1.66
CA THR A 16 -9.91 -4.69 1.17
C THR A 16 -10.21 -5.80 0.15
N TYR A 17 -9.33 -5.94 -0.85
CA TYR A 17 -9.46 -6.92 -1.92
C TYR A 17 -9.23 -8.35 -1.39
N GLY A 18 -10.25 -8.96 -0.78
CA GLY A 18 -10.21 -10.35 -0.31
C GLY A 18 -9.01 -10.67 0.59
N ARG A 19 -8.49 -9.69 1.34
CA ARG A 19 -7.32 -9.86 2.20
C ARG A 19 -7.74 -10.16 3.62
N ASP A 20 -7.04 -11.12 4.24
CA ASP A 20 -7.26 -11.52 5.62
C ASP A 20 -6.95 -10.43 6.65
N ALA A 21 -5.98 -9.56 6.35
CA ALA A 21 -5.53 -8.50 7.25
C ALA A 21 -5.47 -7.15 6.54
N PRO A 22 -6.11 -6.10 7.09
CA PRO A 22 -5.90 -4.73 6.63
C PRO A 22 -4.51 -4.21 7.09
N PRO A 23 -3.86 -3.29 6.33
CA PRO A 23 -2.53 -2.77 6.67
C PRO A 23 -2.39 -2.24 8.09
N GLU A 24 -3.47 -1.73 8.69
CA GLU A 24 -3.52 -1.21 10.05
C GLU A 24 -3.11 -2.25 11.10
N GLN A 25 -3.43 -3.52 10.87
CA GLN A 25 -3.01 -4.62 11.77
C GLN A 25 -1.49 -4.83 11.74
N ALA A 26 -0.83 -4.47 10.64
CA ALA A 26 0.62 -4.51 10.50
C ALA A 26 1.30 -3.18 10.91
N GLY A 27 0.59 -2.29 11.59
CA GLY A 27 1.14 -1.03 12.10
C GLY A 27 1.20 0.12 11.08
N TRP A 28 0.52 -0.02 9.94
CA TRP A 28 0.38 1.09 8.99
C TRP A 28 -0.69 2.06 9.45
N ASN A 29 -0.42 3.36 9.35
CA ASN A 29 -1.40 4.38 9.67
C ASN A 29 -2.22 4.68 8.42
N TYR A 30 -3.54 4.49 8.52
CA TYR A 30 -4.46 4.93 7.49
C TYR A 30 -4.47 6.46 7.40
N THR A 31 -4.35 6.97 6.17
CA THR A 31 -4.30 8.41 5.90
C THR A 31 -5.42 8.90 4.99
N GLY A 32 -6.34 8.02 4.56
CA GLY A 32 -7.46 8.36 3.69
C GLY A 32 -7.53 7.50 2.43
N HIS A 33 -8.47 7.78 1.55
CA HIS A 33 -8.67 7.06 0.30
C HIS A 33 -9.36 7.94 -0.74
N ASN A 34 -9.37 7.49 -1.99
CA ASN A 34 -10.13 8.08 -3.08
C ASN A 34 -11.02 7.00 -3.70
N SER A 35 -12.35 7.19 -3.63
CA SER A 35 -13.31 6.22 -4.15
C SER A 35 -13.33 6.14 -5.68
N ASN A 36 -13.04 7.25 -6.38
CA ASN A 36 -13.01 7.30 -7.84
C ASN A 36 -11.83 6.49 -8.39
N SER A 37 -10.66 6.64 -7.77
CA SER A 37 -9.44 5.91 -8.17
C SER A 37 -9.30 4.54 -7.50
N ARG A 38 -10.24 4.16 -6.63
CA ARG A 38 -10.27 2.87 -5.95
C ARG A 38 -8.98 2.56 -5.18
N VAL A 39 -8.46 3.56 -4.47
CA VAL A 39 -7.16 3.49 -3.79
C VAL A 39 -7.22 4.03 -2.36
N ALA A 40 -6.66 3.27 -1.42
CA ALA A 40 -6.46 3.66 -0.02
C ALA A 40 -5.00 4.00 0.24
N PHE A 41 -4.75 4.96 1.13
CA PHE A 41 -3.43 5.52 1.39
C PHE A 41 -3.00 5.26 2.83
N TYR A 42 -1.77 4.78 3.00
CA TYR A 42 -1.20 4.48 4.29
C TYR A 42 0.23 4.99 4.44
N GLU A 43 0.67 5.17 5.68
CA GLU A 43 2.03 5.56 6.02
C GLU A 43 2.53 4.78 7.24
N ASN A 44 3.72 4.19 7.17
CA ASN A 44 4.33 3.49 8.29
C ASN A 44 5.29 4.41 9.10
N PRO A 45 5.72 4.02 10.31
CA PRO A 45 6.64 4.83 11.13
C PRO A 45 8.01 5.11 10.48
N GLN A 46 8.41 4.35 9.46
CA GLN A 46 9.64 4.56 8.72
C GLN A 46 9.50 5.61 7.60
N GLY A 47 8.33 6.24 7.46
CA GLY A 47 8.04 7.23 6.42
C GLY A 47 7.75 6.62 5.05
N VAL A 48 7.51 5.31 4.97
CA VAL A 48 7.09 4.66 3.72
C VAL A 48 5.62 4.92 3.49
N LYS A 49 5.27 5.34 2.27
CA LYS A 49 3.88 5.53 1.84
C LYS A 49 3.41 4.32 1.04
N MET A 50 2.16 3.93 1.24
CA MET A 50 1.51 2.85 0.49
C MET A 50 0.24 3.34 -0.17
N ASP A 51 0.12 3.04 -1.47
CA ASP A 51 -1.12 3.16 -2.23
C ASP A 51 -1.64 1.72 -2.45
N TYR A 52 -2.80 1.40 -1.85
CA TYR A 52 -3.45 0.10 -1.95
C TYR A 52 -4.69 0.18 -2.84
N TYR A 53 -4.60 -0.44 -4.02
CA TYR A 53 -5.68 -0.49 -5.00
C TYR A 53 -6.64 -1.62 -4.64
N TYR A 54 -7.65 -1.30 -3.85
CA TYR A 54 -8.50 -2.28 -3.16
C TYR A 54 -9.50 -3.01 -4.04
N THR A 55 -9.52 -2.77 -5.35
CA THR A 55 -10.28 -3.60 -6.32
C THR A 55 -9.42 -4.59 -7.08
N THR A 56 -8.09 -4.42 -7.09
CA THR A 56 -7.16 -5.30 -7.81
C THR A 56 -6.13 -5.95 -6.88
N GLY A 57 -6.08 -5.55 -5.61
CA GLY A 57 -5.07 -5.97 -4.66
C GLY A 57 -3.65 -5.49 -4.99
N THR A 58 -3.50 -4.56 -5.95
CA THR A 58 -2.20 -3.99 -6.31
C THR A 58 -1.70 -3.11 -5.17
N VAL A 59 -0.43 -3.27 -4.82
CA VAL A 59 0.25 -2.47 -3.80
C VAL A 59 1.36 -1.69 -4.47
N LYS A 60 1.38 -0.38 -4.24
CA LYS A 60 2.52 0.48 -4.54
C LYS A 60 3.07 1.03 -3.24
N THR A 61 4.38 0.96 -3.07
CA THR A 61 5.07 1.60 -1.94
C THR A 61 6.06 2.63 -2.46
N SER A 62 6.08 3.81 -1.84
CA SER A 62 7.03 4.89 -2.12
C SER A 62 7.91 5.11 -0.89
N MET A 63 9.23 5.11 -1.07
CA MET A 63 10.20 5.20 0.04
C MET A 63 11.50 5.85 -0.41
N GLU A 64 12.26 6.37 0.56
CA GLU A 64 13.61 6.89 0.33
C GLU A 64 14.63 5.75 0.41
N HIS A 65 15.38 5.53 -0.68
CA HIS A 65 16.45 4.54 -0.72
C HIS A 65 17.79 5.22 -0.39
N PRO A 66 18.59 4.73 0.58
CA PRO A 66 19.81 5.41 1.04
C PRO A 66 20.79 5.82 -0.07
N SER A 67 20.89 5.01 -1.13
CA SER A 67 21.79 5.28 -2.26
C SER A 67 21.10 5.70 -3.56
N ARG A 68 19.79 5.52 -3.70
CA ARG A 68 19.07 5.76 -4.97
C ARG A 68 18.09 6.93 -4.90
N GLY A 69 17.94 7.54 -3.73
CA GLY A 69 16.95 8.57 -3.49
C GLY A 69 15.53 8.00 -3.44
N SER A 70 14.55 8.83 -3.78
CA SER A 70 13.14 8.42 -3.79
C SER A 70 12.88 7.31 -4.81
N THR A 71 12.29 6.22 -4.35
CA THR A 71 11.98 5.03 -5.16
C THR A 71 10.54 4.57 -4.97
N GLN A 72 10.02 3.88 -5.99
CA GLN A 72 8.70 3.28 -5.96
C GLN A 72 8.77 1.83 -6.42
N LEU A 73 7.97 0.99 -5.77
CA LEU A 73 7.86 -0.42 -6.09
C LEU A 73 6.38 -0.77 -6.24
N PHE A 74 6.02 -1.35 -7.39
CA PHE A 74 4.68 -1.81 -7.71
C PHE A 74 4.63 -3.33 -7.67
N ARG A 75 3.60 -3.87 -7.03
CA ARG A 75 3.39 -5.29 -6.85
C ARG A 75 1.94 -5.62 -7.17
N ARG A 76 1.75 -6.54 -8.11
CA ARG A 76 0.45 -7.04 -8.57
C ARG A 76 0.34 -8.52 -8.23
N ASP A 77 -0.89 -9.03 -8.21
CA ASP A 77 -1.20 -10.46 -8.09
C ASP A 77 -0.52 -11.15 -6.89
N LEU A 78 -0.45 -10.43 -5.76
CA LEU A 78 0.14 -10.96 -4.53
C LEU A 78 -0.77 -12.04 -3.92
N SER A 79 -0.19 -13.17 -3.53
CA SER A 79 -0.81 -14.06 -2.54
C SER A 79 -0.90 -13.35 -1.18
N ASP A 80 -1.72 -13.85 -0.26
CA ASP A 80 -1.82 -13.25 1.08
C ASP A 80 -0.49 -13.31 1.84
N SER A 81 0.28 -14.39 1.68
CA SER A 81 1.63 -14.50 2.24
C SER A 81 2.58 -13.44 1.68
N GLN A 82 2.54 -13.16 0.38
CA GLN A 82 3.36 -12.12 -0.23
C GLN A 82 2.90 -10.72 0.15
N TYR A 83 1.58 -10.51 0.27
CA TYR A 83 1.01 -9.27 0.76
C TYR A 83 1.48 -8.97 2.19
N ASN A 84 1.38 -9.96 3.08
CA ASN A 84 1.85 -9.84 4.46
C ASN A 84 3.36 -9.56 4.53
N ALA A 85 4.17 -10.20 3.67
CA ALA A 85 5.60 -9.94 3.59
C ALA A 85 5.93 -8.51 3.11
N VAL A 86 5.05 -7.88 2.31
CA VAL A 86 5.18 -6.48 1.88
C VAL A 86 4.75 -5.52 3.00
N LEU A 87 3.74 -5.88 3.79
CA LEU A 87 3.34 -5.10 4.96
C LEU A 87 4.44 -5.05 6.02
N ASP A 88 5.11 -6.18 6.27
CA ASP A 88 6.22 -6.31 7.22
C ASP A 88 7.50 -5.61 6.70
N ASN A 89 7.87 -5.88 5.45
CA ASN A 89 9.01 -5.27 4.80
C ASN A 89 8.62 -4.69 3.43
N PRO A 90 8.40 -3.36 3.33
CA PRO A 90 8.05 -2.70 2.07
C PRO A 90 9.08 -2.89 0.95
N ARG A 91 10.32 -3.27 1.27
CA ARG A 91 11.41 -3.48 0.30
C ARG A 91 11.38 -4.90 -0.31
N THR A 92 10.51 -5.79 0.17
CA THR A 92 10.43 -7.19 -0.27
C THR A 92 10.14 -7.31 -1.76
N HIS A 93 11.12 -7.78 -2.53
CA HIS A 93 10.92 -8.11 -3.93
C HIS A 93 10.16 -9.45 -4.05
N THR A 94 8.94 -9.43 -4.57
CA THR A 94 8.11 -10.64 -4.71
C THR A 94 8.33 -11.37 -6.04
N GLY A 95 9.11 -10.78 -6.96
CA GLY A 95 9.25 -11.28 -8.34
C GLY A 95 7.98 -11.14 -9.20
N GLN A 96 6.89 -10.61 -8.64
CA GLN A 96 5.59 -10.40 -9.29
C GLN A 96 5.44 -8.95 -9.76
N GLY A 97 4.79 -8.76 -10.91
CA GLY A 97 4.53 -7.43 -11.48
C GLY A 97 5.73 -6.74 -12.13
N TYR A 98 6.90 -7.38 -12.19
CA TYR A 98 8.05 -6.89 -12.97
C TYR A 98 7.85 -7.17 -14.46
N TYR A 99 8.08 -6.16 -15.30
CA TYR A 99 8.14 -6.33 -16.74
C TYR A 99 9.27 -7.31 -17.09
N ARG A 100 8.91 -8.48 -17.63
CA ARG A 100 9.87 -9.39 -18.25
C ARG A 100 9.93 -9.03 -19.73
N LYS A 101 11.12 -8.68 -20.21
CA LYS A 101 11.38 -8.27 -21.60
C LYS A 101 11.23 -9.45 -22.54
#